data_AF-A0A7X1GAJ6-F1
#
_entry.id   AF-A0A7X1GAJ6-F1
#
_cell.length_a   1.000
_cell.length_b   1.000
_cell.length_c   1.000
_cell.angle_alpha   90.00
_cell.angle_beta   90.00
_cell.angle_gamma   90.00
#
_symmetry.space_group_name_H-M   'P 1'
#
loop_
_entity.id
_entity.type
_entity.pdbx_description
1 polymer ?
#
loop_
_entity_poly.entity_id
_entity_poly.type
_entity_poly.pdbx_seq_one_letter_code
_entity_poly.pdbx_strand_id
1 'polypeptide(L)'
;MLMLIFGWGSTANALDISSLSFSGNTDRTVYIDAADGDVYRLRLYSDVSGIVYDKKKHKINGDVYLPLFQVSDSNPGKPTAYCGVGREVWLYVYKVQGGTLSPITRVLVSSCLRSISLTSQNTGEQAQDLDFSSVQWHETGFSIQWFARIDTAGKLLSSTNYVVHDGVFSAQDVLAIEHPAD
;
A
#
# COMPACT_ATOMS: atom_id res chain seq x y z
N MET A 1 42.73 3.31 -7.66
CA MET A 1 41.88 2.14 -7.40
C MET A 1 40.48 2.52 -7.85
N LEU A 2 40.07 2.01 -9.01
CA LEU A 2 38.83 2.36 -9.70
C LEU A 2 37.72 1.48 -9.09
N MET A 3 36.77 2.06 -8.37
CA MET A 3 35.62 1.31 -7.83
C MET A 3 34.41 1.62 -8.72
N LEU A 4 34.12 0.69 -9.62
CA LEU A 4 32.92 0.70 -10.45
C LEU A 4 31.74 0.30 -9.57
N ILE A 5 30.92 1.27 -9.18
CA ILE A 5 29.63 1.01 -8.55
C ILE A 5 28.63 0.76 -9.69
N PHE A 6 28.31 -0.52 -9.92
CA PHE A 6 27.15 -0.90 -10.74
C PHE A 6 25.88 -0.55 -9.94
N GLY A 7 25.41 0.69 -10.08
CA GLY A 7 24.07 1.05 -9.67
C GLY A 7 23.07 0.35 -10.58
N TRP A 8 22.42 -0.70 -10.08
CA TRP A 8 21.20 -1.22 -10.69
C TRP A 8 20.15 -0.13 -10.55
N GLY A 9 19.89 0.59 -11.63
CA GLY A 9 18.79 1.54 -11.71
C GLY A 9 17.49 0.75 -11.71
N SER A 10 16.95 0.44 -10.54
CA SER A 10 15.56 0.08 -10.39
C SER A 10 14.74 1.31 -10.78
N THR A 11 14.14 1.31 -11.97
CA THR A 11 13.20 2.36 -12.39
C THR A 11 11.89 2.17 -11.64
N ALA A 12 11.93 2.40 -10.32
CA ALA A 12 10.72 2.52 -9.52
C ALA A 12 9.92 3.69 -10.11
N ASN A 13 8.71 3.39 -10.58
CA ASN A 13 7.84 4.40 -11.13
C ASN A 13 7.19 5.18 -9.98
N ALA A 14 7.31 6.51 -10.00
CA ALA A 14 6.60 7.37 -9.06
C ALA A 14 5.08 7.17 -9.19
N LEU A 15 4.38 7.20 -8.06
CA LEU A 15 2.92 7.11 -7.97
C LEU A 15 2.30 8.46 -8.33
N ASP A 16 1.18 8.45 -9.05
CA ASP A 16 0.34 9.62 -9.33
C ASP A 16 -0.84 9.64 -8.33
N ILE A 17 -0.59 10.20 -7.15
CA ILE A 17 -1.48 10.01 -6.00
C ILE A 17 -2.67 10.99 -6.00
N SER A 18 -3.85 10.47 -5.66
CA SER A 18 -5.01 11.28 -5.26
C SER A 18 -5.67 10.74 -4.00
N SER A 19 -6.37 11.62 -3.27
CA SER A 19 -6.97 11.29 -1.97
C SER A 19 -8.41 11.78 -1.86
N LEU A 20 -9.27 11.00 -1.21
CA LEU A 20 -10.64 11.36 -0.84
C LEU A 20 -10.88 11.03 0.64
N SER A 21 -11.46 11.96 1.38
CA SER A 21 -11.84 11.78 2.79
C SER A 21 -13.36 11.82 2.94
N PHE A 22 -13.90 11.02 3.86
CA PHE A 22 -15.33 10.88 4.06
C PHE A 22 -15.74 11.31 5.47
N SER A 23 -16.88 11.99 5.58
CA SER A 23 -17.51 12.32 6.85
C SER A 23 -18.99 11.88 6.84
N GLY A 24 -19.46 11.37 7.98
CA GLY A 24 -20.83 10.87 8.11
C GLY A 24 -21.08 9.47 7.54
N ASN A 25 -22.35 9.05 7.54
CA ASN A 25 -22.78 7.70 7.16
C ASN A 25 -23.59 7.76 5.85
N THR A 26 -22.90 7.94 4.72
CA THR A 26 -23.50 7.97 3.39
C THR A 26 -23.21 6.69 2.63
N ASP A 27 -23.89 6.49 1.49
CA ASP A 27 -23.53 5.46 0.53
C ASP A 27 -22.09 5.72 0.04
N ARG A 28 -21.12 5.05 0.66
CA ARG A 28 -19.68 4.96 0.32
C ARG A 28 -19.35 4.37 -1.05
N THR A 29 -20.19 4.65 -2.02
CA THR A 29 -19.85 4.52 -3.43
C THR A 29 -18.98 5.73 -3.80
N VAL A 30 -17.79 5.47 -4.35
CA VAL A 30 -16.86 6.48 -4.82
C VAL A 30 -16.58 6.28 -6.30
N TYR A 31 -16.15 7.35 -6.95
CA TYR A 31 -15.65 7.33 -8.32
C TYR A 31 -14.18 7.69 -8.27
N ILE A 32 -13.32 6.81 -8.81
CA ILE A 32 -11.88 7.07 -8.92
C ILE A 32 -11.53 7.26 -10.39
N ASP A 33 -10.82 8.34 -10.70
CA ASP A 33 -10.34 8.61 -12.05
C ASP A 33 -8.92 8.06 -12.23
N ALA A 34 -8.65 7.44 -13.38
CA ALA A 34 -7.31 7.07 -13.79
C ALA A 34 -6.68 8.16 -14.65
N ALA A 35 -5.35 8.16 -14.76
CA ALA A 35 -4.60 9.17 -15.49
C ALA A 35 -4.93 9.24 -17.00
N ASP A 36 -5.50 8.18 -17.57
CA ASP A 36 -5.96 8.12 -18.96
C ASP A 36 -7.42 8.59 -19.13
N GLY A 37 -8.06 9.08 -18.08
CA GLY A 37 -9.41 9.64 -18.10
C GLY A 37 -10.52 8.62 -17.82
N ASP A 38 -10.20 7.33 -17.69
CA ASP A 38 -11.19 6.33 -17.26
C ASP A 38 -11.67 6.63 -15.84
N VAL A 39 -12.96 6.36 -15.58
CA VAL A 39 -13.55 6.52 -14.25
C VAL A 39 -14.16 5.21 -13.80
N TYR A 40 -13.81 4.78 -12.60
CA TYR A 40 -14.28 3.54 -12.00
C TYR A 40 -15.14 3.79 -10.79
N ARG A 41 -16.28 3.11 -10.73
CA ARG A 41 -17.16 3.10 -9.56
C ARG A 41 -16.70 2.01 -8.59
N LEU A 42 -16.47 2.38 -7.33
CA LEU A 42 -16.07 1.45 -6.27
C LEU A 42 -16.98 1.60 -5.05
N ARG A 43 -17.43 0.47 -4.49
CA ARG A 43 -18.16 0.45 -3.22
C ARG A 43 -17.20 0.13 -2.09
N LEU A 44 -17.08 1.04 -1.12
CA LEU A 44 -16.21 0.88 0.06
C LEU A 44 -17.00 0.31 1.25
N TYR A 45 -16.27 -0.30 2.19
CA TYR A 45 -16.85 -0.73 3.47
C TYR A 45 -17.27 0.46 4.33
N SER A 46 -18.24 0.23 5.23
CA SER A 46 -18.88 1.24 6.09
C SER A 46 -18.01 1.79 7.23
N ASP A 47 -16.76 1.36 7.34
CA ASP A 47 -15.75 1.82 8.31
C ASP A 47 -14.57 2.63 7.70
N VAL A 48 -14.27 2.47 6.40
CA VAL A 48 -13.36 3.33 5.60
C VAL A 48 -13.60 4.85 5.74
N SER A 49 -12.72 5.59 6.40
CA SER A 49 -12.78 7.04 6.58
C SER A 49 -12.15 7.84 5.44
N GLY A 50 -11.35 7.19 4.59
CA GLY A 50 -10.77 7.82 3.41
C GLY A 50 -10.09 6.82 2.48
N ILE A 51 -9.75 7.28 1.28
CA ILE A 51 -8.92 6.54 0.34
C ILE A 51 -7.79 7.40 -0.20
N VAL A 52 -6.67 6.75 -0.51
CA VAL A 52 -5.58 7.30 -1.29
C VAL A 52 -5.31 6.31 -2.42
N TYR A 53 -5.10 6.74 -3.65
CA TYR A 53 -4.93 5.82 -4.77
C TYR A 53 -3.97 6.38 -5.81
N ASP A 54 -3.32 5.49 -6.54
CA ASP A 54 -2.51 5.85 -7.69
C ASP A 54 -3.40 5.88 -8.94
N LYS A 55 -3.41 7.01 -9.64
CA LYS A 55 -4.12 7.20 -10.90
C LYS A 55 -3.44 6.45 -12.05
N LYS A 56 -2.15 6.15 -11.91
CA LYS A 56 -1.40 5.41 -12.91
C LYS A 56 -1.83 3.95 -12.92
N LYS A 57 -2.24 3.48 -14.11
CA LYS A 57 -2.47 2.07 -14.38
C LYS A 57 -1.14 1.33 -14.52
N HIS A 58 -0.99 0.25 -13.75
CA HIS A 58 0.18 -0.61 -13.78
C HIS A 58 -0.10 -1.81 -14.68
N LYS A 59 0.67 -1.94 -15.77
CA LYS A 59 0.51 -3.04 -16.74
C LYS A 59 1.53 -4.12 -16.45
N ILE A 60 1.06 -5.34 -16.21
CA ILE A 60 1.92 -6.51 -15.99
C ILE A 60 1.35 -7.66 -16.81
N ASN A 61 2.16 -8.25 -17.69
CA ASN A 61 1.77 -9.38 -18.55
C ASN A 61 0.46 -9.15 -19.33
N GLY A 62 0.20 -7.91 -19.76
CA GLY A 62 -1.02 -7.52 -20.50
C GLY A 62 -2.25 -7.23 -19.62
N ASP A 63 -2.21 -7.61 -18.34
CA ASP A 63 -3.22 -7.24 -17.36
C ASP A 63 -2.96 -5.82 -16.80
N VAL A 64 -4.04 -5.16 -16.39
CA VAL A 64 -4.01 -3.78 -15.89
C VAL A 64 -4.43 -3.76 -14.42
N TYR A 65 -3.64 -3.08 -13.59
CA TYR A 65 -3.85 -3.00 -12.15
C TYR A 65 -3.88 -1.55 -11.65
N LEU A 66 -4.64 -1.31 -10.58
CA LEU A 66 -4.71 -0.04 -9.85
C LEU A 66 -4.60 -0.28 -8.34
N PRO A 67 -3.61 0.30 -7.65
CA PRO A 67 -3.52 0.28 -6.19
C PRO A 67 -4.44 1.35 -5.58
N LEU A 68 -5.08 0.99 -4.48
CA LEU A 68 -5.87 1.91 -3.67
C LEU A 68 -5.70 1.56 -2.19
N PHE A 69 -5.30 2.55 -1.42
CA PHE A 69 -5.20 2.51 0.04
C PHE A 69 -6.55 2.90 0.64
N GLN A 70 -7.13 2.03 1.44
CA GLN A 70 -8.31 2.33 2.26
C GLN A 70 -7.86 2.61 3.68
N VAL A 71 -8.26 3.75 4.23
CA VAL A 71 -7.98 4.18 5.59
C VAL A 71 -9.21 3.95 6.44
N SER A 72 -9.06 3.30 7.58
CA SER A 72 -10.12 3.10 8.58
C SER A 72 -9.57 3.34 9.99
N ASP A 73 -10.47 3.49 10.95
CA ASP A 73 -10.08 3.58 12.36
C ASP A 73 -9.72 2.18 12.87
N SER A 74 -8.64 2.07 13.65
CA SER A 74 -8.14 0.80 14.21
C SER A 74 -9.05 0.26 15.29
N ASN A 75 -9.60 1.16 16.11
CA ASN A 75 -10.45 0.78 17.23
C ASN A 75 -11.58 1.81 17.45
N PRO A 76 -12.50 1.96 16.48
CA PRO A 76 -13.55 2.98 16.55
C PRO A 76 -14.46 2.79 17.77
N GLY A 77 -14.61 1.56 18.25
CA GLY A 77 -15.40 1.23 19.44
C GLY A 77 -14.71 1.47 20.79
N LYS A 78 -13.38 1.68 20.83
CA LYS A 78 -12.62 1.92 22.07
C LYS A 78 -11.54 3.00 21.85
N PRO A 79 -11.94 4.27 21.68
CA PRO A 79 -11.05 5.38 21.36
C PRO A 79 -10.01 5.72 22.45
N THR A 80 -10.18 5.18 23.66
CA THR A 80 -9.29 5.42 24.82
C THR A 80 -8.32 4.27 25.09
N ALA A 81 -8.41 3.15 24.36
CA ALA A 81 -7.48 2.02 24.52
C ALA A 81 -6.10 2.34 23.94
N TYR A 82 -5.11 1.46 24.14
CA TYR A 82 -3.84 1.53 23.41
C TYR A 82 -4.14 1.62 21.90
N CYS A 83 -3.49 2.57 21.22
CA CYS A 83 -3.77 3.03 19.85
C CYS A 83 -5.02 3.88 19.61
N GLY A 84 -5.95 4.03 20.55
CA GLY A 84 -7.16 4.85 20.42
C GLY A 84 -7.88 4.71 19.07
N VAL A 85 -8.25 5.83 18.44
CA VAL A 85 -8.72 5.88 17.03
C VAL A 85 -7.57 5.91 16.02
N GLY A 86 -6.48 5.19 16.29
CA GLY A 86 -5.33 5.09 15.41
C GLY A 86 -5.75 4.59 14.03
N ARG A 87 -4.87 4.69 13.03
CA ARG A 87 -5.24 4.34 11.65
C ARG A 87 -4.88 2.89 11.31
N GLU A 88 -5.79 2.23 10.63
CA GLU A 88 -5.48 1.05 9.81
C GLU A 88 -5.54 1.45 8.35
N VAL A 89 -4.53 1.04 7.59
CA VAL A 89 -4.46 1.28 6.16
C VAL A 89 -4.27 -0.04 5.44
N TRP A 90 -5.22 -0.36 4.59
CA TRP A 90 -5.19 -1.51 3.71
C TRP A 90 -4.86 -1.08 2.28
N LEU A 91 -3.77 -1.58 1.72
CA LEU A 91 -3.53 -1.55 0.29
C LEU A 91 -4.41 -2.61 -0.38
N TYR A 92 -5.28 -2.20 -1.28
CA TYR A 92 -5.98 -3.06 -2.22
C TYR A 92 -5.34 -2.91 -3.59
N VAL A 93 -5.15 -4.04 -4.28
CA VAL A 93 -4.77 -4.06 -5.68
C VAL A 93 -5.96 -4.58 -6.48
N TYR A 94 -6.49 -3.72 -7.34
CA TYR A 94 -7.60 -4.04 -8.24
C TYR A 94 -7.07 -4.39 -9.61
N LYS A 95 -7.63 -5.43 -10.23
CA LYS A 95 -7.50 -5.68 -11.66
C LYS A 95 -8.62 -4.96 -12.39
N VAL A 96 -8.27 -4.27 -13.48
CA VAL A 96 -9.21 -3.60 -14.37
C VAL A 96 -9.70 -4.60 -15.42
N GLN A 97 -10.99 -4.89 -15.45
CA GLN A 97 -11.60 -5.77 -16.47
C GLN A 97 -12.96 -5.21 -16.92
N GLY A 98 -13.11 -4.96 -18.23
CA GLY A 98 -14.37 -4.51 -18.80
C GLY A 98 -14.91 -3.21 -18.17
N GLY A 99 -14.04 -2.27 -17.81
CA GLY A 99 -14.43 -1.04 -17.11
C GLY A 99 -14.78 -1.22 -15.63
N THR A 100 -14.49 -2.38 -15.04
CA THR A 100 -14.75 -2.66 -13.62
C THR A 100 -13.45 -2.95 -12.86
N LEU A 101 -13.50 -2.75 -11.54
CA LEU A 101 -12.40 -3.03 -10.62
C LEU A 101 -12.72 -4.27 -9.81
N SER A 102 -11.90 -5.31 -9.95
CA SER A 102 -12.00 -6.53 -9.14
C SER A 102 -10.80 -6.62 -8.19
N PRO A 103 -11.00 -6.70 -6.86
CA PRO A 103 -9.88 -6.81 -5.93
C PRO A 103 -9.20 -8.18 -6.09
N ILE A 104 -7.88 -8.18 -6.30
CA ILE A 104 -7.09 -9.40 -6.48
C ILE A 104 -6.23 -9.71 -5.27
N THR A 105 -5.69 -8.69 -4.63
CA THR A 105 -4.96 -8.85 -3.36
C THR A 105 -5.19 -7.67 -2.44
N ARG A 106 -5.00 -7.91 -1.14
CA ARG A 106 -5.01 -6.86 -0.12
C ARG A 106 -3.90 -7.10 0.90
N VAL A 107 -3.28 -6.02 1.34
CA VAL A 107 -2.18 -6.03 2.29
C VAL A 107 -2.44 -4.98 3.36
N LEU A 108 -2.34 -5.36 4.64
CA LEU A 108 -2.34 -4.39 5.73
C LEU A 108 -0.97 -3.70 5.74
N VAL A 109 -0.93 -2.41 5.41
CA VAL A 109 0.32 -1.65 5.21
C VAL A 109 0.62 -0.68 6.34
N SER A 110 -0.38 -0.32 7.15
CA SER A 110 -0.20 0.45 8.37
C SER A 110 -1.24 0.02 9.39
N SER A 111 -0.83 -0.22 10.65
CA SER A 111 -1.72 -0.58 11.74
C SER A 111 -1.05 -0.26 13.06
N CYS A 112 -1.69 0.60 13.86
CA CYS A 112 -1.22 0.87 15.21
C CYS A 112 -1.33 -0.39 16.09
N LEU A 113 -2.47 -1.11 16.01
CA LEU A 113 -2.72 -2.30 16.83
C LEU A 113 -1.73 -3.44 16.59
N ARG A 114 -1.22 -3.55 15.37
CA ARG A 114 -0.30 -4.62 14.97
C ARG A 114 1.15 -4.13 14.81
N SER A 115 1.41 -2.88 15.17
CA SER A 115 2.73 -2.24 15.00
C SER A 115 3.29 -2.40 13.58
N ILE A 116 2.43 -2.17 12.58
CA ILE A 116 2.81 -2.23 11.16
C ILE A 116 2.97 -0.80 10.65
N SER A 117 4.09 -0.49 10.00
CA SER A 117 4.29 0.81 9.34
C SER A 117 5.26 0.74 8.16
N LEU A 118 5.04 1.64 7.20
CA LEU A 118 5.86 1.82 6.01
C LEU A 118 7.10 2.67 6.31
N THR A 119 8.23 2.42 5.65
CA THR A 119 9.46 3.24 5.79
C THR A 119 9.20 4.73 5.55
N SER A 120 8.41 5.04 4.53
CA SER A 120 8.01 6.40 4.12
C SER A 120 7.16 7.14 5.16
N GLN A 121 6.52 6.41 6.07
CA GLN A 121 5.70 6.99 7.14
C GLN A 121 6.47 7.19 8.45
N ASN A 122 7.79 6.96 8.45
CA ASN A 122 8.66 7.04 9.63
C ASN A 122 9.87 7.96 9.39
N THR A 123 9.70 9.03 8.61
CA THR A 123 10.74 10.01 8.29
C THR A 123 10.87 11.13 9.33
N GLY A 124 9.81 11.36 10.12
CA GLY A 124 9.67 12.52 11.01
C GLY A 124 9.12 13.77 10.32
N GLU A 125 8.86 13.71 9.02
CA GLU A 125 8.39 14.86 8.23
C GLU A 125 6.90 15.14 8.42
N GLN A 126 6.50 16.38 8.14
CA GLN A 126 5.08 16.76 8.14
C GLN A 126 4.33 15.96 7.07
N ALA A 127 3.14 15.47 7.42
CA ALA A 127 2.26 14.68 6.55
C ALA A 127 2.82 13.31 6.09
N GLN A 128 3.87 12.80 6.74
CA GLN A 128 4.40 11.44 6.48
C GLN A 128 3.32 10.36 6.55
N ASP A 129 2.25 10.52 7.34
CA ASP A 129 1.15 9.55 7.46
C ASP A 129 0.39 9.27 6.15
N LEU A 130 0.53 10.15 5.16
CA LEU A 130 -0.06 10.01 3.82
C LEU A 130 0.99 9.65 2.75
N ASP A 131 2.25 9.45 3.14
CA ASP A 131 3.31 9.05 2.24
C ASP A 131 3.33 7.54 2.03
N PHE A 132 2.81 7.10 0.87
CA PHE A 132 2.77 5.71 0.45
C PHE A 132 3.91 5.34 -0.52
N SER A 133 4.96 6.15 -0.64
CA SER A 133 6.10 5.94 -1.55
C SER A 133 6.93 4.67 -1.26
N SER A 134 6.75 4.05 -0.10
CA SER A 134 7.30 2.71 0.20
C SER A 134 6.66 1.59 -0.63
N VAL A 135 5.52 1.84 -1.27
CA VAL A 135 4.90 0.92 -2.23
C VAL A 135 5.38 1.30 -3.63
N GLN A 136 6.14 0.41 -4.25
CA GLN A 136 6.78 0.67 -5.54
C GLN A 136 6.37 -0.40 -6.55
N TRP A 137 5.96 0.04 -7.73
CA TRP A 137 5.54 -0.85 -8.82
C TRP A 137 6.66 -1.06 -9.83
N HIS A 138 6.74 -2.31 -10.31
CA HIS A 138 7.75 -2.81 -11.23
C HIS A 138 7.10 -3.72 -12.29
N GLU A 139 7.87 -4.15 -13.28
CA GLU A 139 7.34 -4.92 -14.43
C GLU A 139 6.70 -6.26 -14.06
N THR A 140 7.04 -6.83 -12.90
CA THR A 140 6.57 -8.15 -12.45
C THR A 140 5.64 -8.08 -11.24
N GLY A 141 5.30 -6.89 -10.74
CA GLY A 141 4.51 -6.73 -9.52
C GLY A 141 4.79 -5.44 -8.76
N PHE A 142 4.78 -5.51 -7.43
CA PHE A 142 5.12 -4.38 -6.57
C PHE A 142 5.92 -4.85 -5.35
N SER A 143 6.63 -3.92 -4.72
CA SER A 143 7.34 -4.14 -3.47
C SER A 143 6.83 -3.19 -2.39
N ILE A 144 6.91 -3.62 -1.13
CA ILE A 144 6.66 -2.78 0.03
C ILE A 144 7.91 -2.73 0.90
N GLN A 145 8.37 -1.53 1.21
CA GLN A 145 9.43 -1.29 2.21
C GLN A 145 8.80 -1.06 3.60
N TRP A 146 9.28 -1.81 4.58
CA TRP A 146 8.73 -1.80 5.94
C TRP A 146 9.68 -1.07 6.89
N PHE A 147 9.11 -0.22 7.75
CA PHE A 147 9.80 0.23 8.95
C PHE A 147 9.61 -0.79 10.06
N ALA A 148 8.35 -1.20 10.27
CA ALA A 148 7.99 -2.20 11.25
C ALA A 148 7.00 -3.19 10.61
N ARG A 149 7.43 -4.44 10.46
CA ARG A 149 6.58 -5.56 10.08
C ARG A 149 7.21 -6.85 10.57
N ILE A 150 6.45 -7.63 11.33
CA ILE A 150 6.88 -8.94 11.81
C ILE A 150 6.16 -10.02 11.02
N ASP A 151 6.89 -11.05 10.58
CA ASP A 151 6.33 -12.22 9.92
C ASP A 151 5.65 -13.18 10.92
N THR A 152 5.09 -14.28 10.42
CA THR A 152 4.43 -15.28 11.28
C THR A 152 5.39 -16.05 12.18
N ALA A 153 6.70 -15.99 11.90
CA ALA A 153 7.76 -16.61 12.69
C ALA A 153 8.38 -15.65 13.72
N GLY A 154 7.88 -14.41 13.82
CA GLY A 154 8.38 -13.41 14.76
C GLY A 154 9.59 -12.62 14.28
N LYS A 155 9.96 -12.72 12.99
CA LYS A 155 11.12 -12.01 12.43
C LYS A 155 10.73 -10.68 11.81
N LEU A 156 11.59 -9.68 11.99
CA LEU A 156 11.43 -8.37 11.37
C LEU A 156 11.70 -8.46 9.87
N LEU A 157 10.81 -7.88 9.07
CA LEU A 157 10.94 -7.76 7.63
C LEU A 157 11.50 -6.39 7.26
N SER A 158 12.45 -6.35 6.32
CA SER A 158 12.87 -5.11 5.66
C SER A 158 11.94 -4.74 4.52
N SER A 159 11.52 -5.73 3.75
CA SER A 159 10.61 -5.55 2.61
C SER A 159 9.83 -6.82 2.29
N THR A 160 8.77 -6.67 1.50
CA THR A 160 8.07 -7.79 0.86
C THR A 160 7.89 -7.50 -0.61
N ASN A 161 8.28 -8.45 -1.46
CA ASN A 161 8.04 -8.40 -2.90
C ASN A 161 6.76 -9.18 -3.23
N TYR A 162 5.84 -8.56 -3.96
CA TYR A 162 4.62 -9.18 -4.45
C TYR A 162 4.75 -9.38 -5.94
N VAL A 163 5.04 -10.61 -6.36
CA VAL A 163 5.23 -10.96 -7.77
C VAL A 163 3.95 -11.59 -8.31
N VAL A 164 3.50 -11.16 -9.49
CA VAL A 164 2.30 -11.71 -10.12
C VAL A 164 2.63 -12.79 -11.14
N HIS A 165 2.00 -13.95 -10.97
CA HIS A 165 2.01 -15.06 -11.93
C HIS A 165 0.58 -15.53 -12.14
N ASP A 166 0.15 -15.67 -13.40
CA ASP A 166 -1.22 -16.06 -13.77
C ASP A 166 -2.31 -15.23 -13.07
N GLY A 167 -2.05 -13.93 -12.90
CA GLY A 167 -2.96 -12.99 -12.25
C GLY A 167 -3.00 -13.08 -10.72
N VAL A 168 -2.19 -13.92 -10.09
CA VAL A 168 -2.11 -14.10 -8.64
C VAL A 168 -0.83 -13.48 -8.09
N PHE A 169 -0.96 -12.57 -7.11
CA PHE A 169 0.18 -11.99 -6.41
C PHE A 169 0.66 -12.93 -5.29
N SER A 170 1.94 -13.27 -5.32
CA SER A 170 2.61 -14.07 -4.29
C SER A 170 3.62 -13.20 -3.53
N ALA A 171 3.53 -13.23 -2.19
CA ALA A 171 4.45 -12.51 -1.32
C ALA A 171 5.77 -13.26 -1.15
N GLN A 172 6.87 -12.52 -1.21
CA GLN A 172 8.24 -12.98 -0.97
C GLN A 172 8.87 -12.02 0.03
N ASP A 173 8.92 -12.44 1.29
CA ASP A 173 9.44 -11.63 2.39
C ASP A 173 10.96 -11.57 2.39
N VAL A 174 11.50 -10.40 2.73
CA VAL A 174 12.93 -10.16 2.90
C VAL A 174 13.14 -9.75 4.34
N LEU A 175 13.95 -10.54 5.06
CA LEU A 175 14.26 -10.27 6.46
C LEU A 175 15.09 -8.98 6.61
N ALA A 176 14.91 -8.29 7.72
CA ALA A 176 15.83 -7.24 8.13
C ALA A 176 17.17 -7.87 8.54
N ILE A 177 18.27 -7.21 8.18
CA ILE A 177 19.58 -7.61 8.68
C ILE A 177 19.65 -7.13 10.13
N GLU A 178 19.65 -8.06 11.09
CA GLU A 178 19.98 -7.75 12.47
C GLU A 178 21.41 -7.21 12.50
N HIS A 179 21.57 -5.92 12.80
CA HIS A 179 22.88 -5.41 13.21
C HIS A 179 23.07 -5.86 14.65
N PRO A 180 24.15 -6.62 14.97
CA PRO A 180 24.46 -6.88 16.37
C PRO A 180 24.62 -5.54 17.08
N ALA A 181 23.93 -5.39 18.21
CA ALA A 181 24.08 -4.21 19.04
C ALA A 181 25.54 -4.11 19.49
N ASP A 182 26.17 -2.96 19.18
CA ASP A 182 27.47 -2.57 19.74
C ASP A 182 27.36 -2.31 21.26
#